data_AF-A0A7C1CQX7-F1
#
_entry.id   AF-A0A7C1CQX7-F1
#
_cell.length_a   1.000
_cell.length_b   1.000
_cell.length_c   1.000
_cell.angle_alpha   90.00
_cell.angle_beta   90.00
_cell.angle_gamma   90.00
#
_symmetry.space_group_name_H-M   'P 1'
#
loop_
_entity.id
_entity.type
_entity.pdbx_description
1 polymer ?
#
loop_
_entity_poly.entity_id
_entity_poly.type
_entity_poly.pdbx_seq_one_letter_code
_entity_poly.pdbx_strand_id
1 'polypeptide(L)' 'MKAVIMAGGLGTRLRPLVINIPKPMVPVANKPILAHILRILKKHNFNDLIVILFHQAEVIKGYFK' A
#
# COMPACT_ATOMS: atom_id res chain seq x y z
N MET A 1 -9.37 -14.77 8.50
CA MET A 1 -10.33 -14.02 7.64
C MET A 1 -9.59 -13.48 6.42
N LYS A 2 -10.27 -13.29 5.28
CA LYS A 2 -9.68 -12.69 4.07
C LYS A 2 -9.89 -11.18 4.06
N ALA A 3 -8.93 -10.41 3.57
CA ALA A 3 -9.09 -8.98 3.30
C ALA A 3 -8.53 -8.60 1.93
N VAL A 4 -9.21 -7.66 1.27
CA VAL A 4 -8.79 -7.09 0.00
C VAL A 4 -8.43 -5.63 0.21
N ILE A 5 -7.24 -5.23 -0.24
CA ILE A 5 -6.73 -3.86 -0.17
C ILE A 5 -6.65 -3.28 -1.58
N MET A 6 -7.38 -2.19 -1.82
CA MET A 6 -7.35 -1.48 -3.09
C MET A 6 -6.19 -0.47 -3.11
N ALA A 7 -5.09 -0.83 -3.75
CA ALA A 7 -3.85 -0.06 -3.79
C ALA A 7 -3.49 0.44 -5.21
N GLY A 8 -4.39 0.30 -6.18
CA GLY A 8 -4.15 0.62 -7.60
C GLY A 8 -4.45 2.07 -8.04
N GLY A 9 -4.79 2.99 -7.12
CA GLY A 9 -5.16 4.36 -7.50
C GLY A 9 -3.97 5.21 -7.99
N LEU A 10 -4.23 6.12 -8.94
CA LEU A 10 -3.24 7.06 -9.52
C LEU A 10 -2.74 8.15 -8.56
N GLY A 11 -3.26 8.22 -7.32
CA GLY A 11 -2.82 9.21 -6.32
C GLY A 11 -3.13 10.68 -6.66
N THR A 12 -3.98 10.96 -7.64
CA THR A 12 -4.18 12.31 -8.22
C THR A 12 -4.50 13.41 -7.19
N ARG A 13 -5.26 13.09 -6.14
CA ARG A 13 -5.64 14.05 -5.08
C ARG A 13 -4.49 14.50 -4.19
N LEU A 14 -3.38 13.76 -4.16
CA LEU A 14 -2.21 14.08 -3.34
C LEU A 14 -1.07 14.66 -4.19
N ARG A 15 -1.30 14.98 -5.46
CA ARG A 15 -0.30 15.66 -6.27
C ARG A 15 -0.02 17.06 -5.68
N PRO A 16 1.25 17.53 -5.69
CA PRO A 16 2.41 16.89 -6.32
C PRO A 16 3.15 15.84 -5.49
N LEU A 17 2.74 15.60 -4.23
CA LEU A 17 3.46 14.78 -3.26
C LEU A 17 3.66 13.31 -3.68
N VAL A 18 2.79 12.78 -4.56
CA VAL A 18 2.78 11.36 -4.96
C VAL A 18 2.96 11.15 -6.47
N ILE A 19 3.61 12.09 -7.16
CA ILE A 19 3.87 11.95 -8.61
C ILE A 19 4.86 10.80 -8.89
N ASN A 20 5.93 10.72 -8.10
CA ASN A 20 7.02 9.77 -8.33
C ASN A 20 6.95 8.52 -7.44
N ILE A 21 6.02 8.49 -6.50
CA ILE A 21 5.87 7.41 -5.51
C ILE A 21 4.39 7.03 -5.44
N PRO A 22 4.02 5.75 -5.59
CA PRO A 22 2.62 5.36 -5.53
C PRO A 22 2.08 5.62 -4.13
N LYS A 23 0.82 6.08 -4.02
CA LYS A 23 0.18 6.44 -2.73
C LYS A 23 0.39 5.40 -1.60
N PRO A 24 0.27 4.08 -1.83
CA PRO A 24 0.52 3.07 -0.80
C PRO A 24 1.94 3.10 -0.21
N MET A 25 2.90 3.66 -0.94
CA MET A 25 4.33 3.75 -0.59
C MET A 25 4.72 5.08 0.04
N VAL A 26 3.78 6.01 0.22
CA VAL A 26 4.05 7.27 0.93
C VAL A 26 4.56 6.96 2.34
N PRO A 27 5.69 7.54 2.78
CA PRO A 27 6.23 7.27 4.10
C PRO A 27 5.40 7.96 5.19
N VAL A 28 5.06 7.20 6.23
CA VAL A 28 4.50 7.68 7.49
C VAL A 28 5.31 7.04 8.60
N ALA A 29 5.94 7.86 9.46
CA ALA A 29 6.84 7.36 10.51
C ALA A 29 7.87 6.33 9.97
N ASN A 30 8.58 6.71 8.90
CA ASN A 30 9.63 5.92 8.24
C ASN A 30 9.19 4.58 7.63
N LYS A 31 7.87 4.33 7.48
CA LYS A 31 7.35 3.14 6.80
C LYS A 31 6.24 3.50 5.81
N PRO A 32 6.09 2.77 4.69
CA PRO A 32 4.95 2.91 3.79
C PRO A 32 3.61 2.82 4.51
N ILE A 33 2.62 3.64 4.10
CA ILE A 33 1.23 3.53 4.56
C ILE A 33 0.71 2.09 4.45
N LEU A 34 1.02 1.39 3.35
CA LEU A 34 0.61 0.00 3.15
C LEU A 34 1.14 -0.93 4.26
N ALA A 35 2.36 -0.72 4.74
CA ALA A 35 2.93 -1.52 5.83
C ALA A 35 2.17 -1.32 7.14
N HIS A 36 1.69 -0.09 7.41
CA HIS A 36 0.85 0.18 8.58
C HIS A 36 -0.51 -0.52 8.50
N ILE A 37 -1.14 -0.51 7.31
CA ILE A 37 -2.41 -1.21 7.07
C ILE A 37 -2.25 -2.71 7.29
N LEU A 38 -1.22 -3.32 6.68
CA LEU A 38 -0.94 -4.75 6.83
C LEU A 38 -0.70 -5.14 8.29
N ARG A 39 0.02 -4.30 9.06
CA ARG A 39 0.24 -4.51 10.49
C ARG A 39 -1.07 -4.49 11.29
N ILE A 40 -1.97 -3.56 11.00
CA ILE A 40 -3.28 -3.48 11.66
C ILE A 40 -4.11 -4.72 11.31
N LEU A 41 -4.18 -5.09 10.04
CA LEU A 41 -4.92 -6.28 9.60
C LEU A 41 -4.37 -7.56 10.27
N LYS A 42 -3.05 -7.70 10.36
CA LYS A 42 -2.41 -8.80 11.10
C LYS A 42 -2.81 -8.83 12.57
N LYS A 43 -2.87 -7.67 13.25
CA LYS A 43 -3.31 -7.56 14.65
C LYS A 43 -4.75 -8.06 14.85
N HIS A 44 -5.58 -7.98 13.81
CA HIS A 44 -6.97 -8.45 13.81
C HIS A 44 -7.16 -9.83 13.15
N ASN A 45 -6.09 -10.63 13.02
CA ASN A 45 -6.14 -12.02 12.51
C ASN A 45 -6.64 -12.14 11.05
N PHE A 46 -6.37 -11.13 10.22
CA PHE A 46 -6.48 -11.23 8.77
C PHE A 46 -5.17 -11.78 8.21
N ASN A 47 -5.17 -13.07 7.88
CA ASN A 47 -3.97 -13.80 7.45
C ASN A 47 -3.94 -14.08 5.94
N ASP A 48 -5.07 -13.87 5.25
CA ASP A 48 -5.19 -14.02 3.79
C ASP A 48 -5.48 -12.63 3.21
N LEU A 49 -4.46 -12.03 2.60
CA LEU A 49 -4.47 -10.63 2.16
C LEU A 49 -4.25 -10.56 0.65
N ILE A 50 -5.17 -9.91 -0.03
CA ILE A 50 -5.09 -9.65 -1.48
C ILE A 50 -4.89 -8.15 -1.66
N VAL A 51 -3.81 -7.75 -2.33
CA VAL A 51 -3.54 -6.34 -2.64
C VAL A 51 -3.67 -6.13 -4.15
N ILE A 52 -4.66 -5.34 -4.56
CA ILE A 52 -4.90 -5.03 -5.97
C ILE A 52 -4.01 -3.86 -6.37
N LEU A 53 -3.05 -4.12 -7.27
CA LEU A 53 -2.05 -3.15 -7.74
C LEU A 53 -2.33 -2.72 -9.20
N PHE A 54 -1.93 -1.50 -9.55
CA PHE A 54 -2.00 -0.99 -10.92
C PHE A 54 -0.85 -0.01 -11.19
N HIS A 55 -0.98 1.25 -10.78
CA HIS A 55 0.03 2.28 -10.99
C HIS A 55 1.32 2.00 -10.21
N GLN A 56 2.47 1.96 -10.89
CA GLN A 56 3.80 1.71 -10.30
C GLN A 56 3.84 0.46 -9.40
N ALA A 57 3.14 -0.61 -9.79
CA ALA A 57 3.04 -1.85 -9.02
C ALA A 57 4.40 -2.45 -8.64
N GLU A 58 5.40 -2.33 -9.51
CA GLU A 58 6.75 -2.88 -9.27
C GLU A 58 7.46 -2.24 -8.07
N VAL A 59 7.20 -0.95 -7.79
CA VAL A 59 7.75 -0.28 -6.59
C VAL A 59 7.17 -0.91 -5.31
N ILE A 60 5.87 -1.22 -5.32
CA ILE A 60 5.19 -1.84 -4.19
C ILE A 60 5.71 -3.28 -4.02
N LYS A 61 5.74 -4.07 -5.10
CA LYS A 61 6.26 -5.44 -5.06
C LYS A 61 7.71 -5.49 -4.58
N GLY A 62 8.58 -4.59 -5.06
CA GLY A 62 9.99 -4.54 -4.67
C GLY A 62 10.22 -4.32 -3.18
N TYR A 63 9.33 -3.58 -2.49
CA TYR A 63 9.44 -3.37 -1.05
C TYR A 63 8.96 -4.56 -0.21
N PHE A 64 7.96 -5.32 -0.70
CA PHE A 64 7.32 -6.43 0.04
C PHE A 64 7.77 -7.83 -0.42
N LYS A 65 8.82 -7.93 -1.25
CA LYS A 65 9.55 -9.18 -1.46
C LYS A 65 10.20 -9.62 -0.16
#